data_AF-A0A2D4SNA0-F1
#
_entry.id   AF-A0A2D4SNA0-F1
#
_cell.length_a   1.000
_cell.length_b   1.000
_cell.length_c   1.000
_cell.angle_alpha   90.00
_cell.angle_beta   90.00
_cell.angle_gamma   90.00
#
_symmetry.space_group_name_H-M   'P 1'
#
loop_
_entity.id
_entity.type
_entity.pdbx_description
1 polymer ?
#
loop_
_entity_poly.entity_id
_entity_poly.type
_entity_poly.pdbx_seq_one_letter_code
_entity_poly.pdbx_strand_id
1 'polypeptide(L)'
;MSDIRDDRRYRSSHEWVLLEGDIAVVGISDFAQDALGDVVYFDLPEEGDEVTEGESFAEVESVKAVSDVYAPANGTIVAVNEALSDTPELINQDPFGEGWMIKIK
;
A
#
# COMPACT_ATOMS: atom_id res chain seq x y z
N MET A 1 -0.75 -8.45 18.59
CA MET A 1 0.44 -8.95 17.87
C MET A 1 0.15 -8.67 16.41
N SER A 2 1.07 -8.01 15.71
CA SER A 2 0.85 -7.70 14.30
C SER A 2 0.93 -8.97 13.46
N ASP A 3 0.04 -9.09 12.47
CA ASP A 3 0.06 -10.19 11.50
C ASP A 3 1.19 -9.99 10.48
N ILE A 4 1.93 -11.07 10.19
CA ILE A 4 3.03 -11.11 9.22
C ILE A 4 2.85 -12.38 8.40
N ARG A 5 2.62 -12.22 7.09
CA ARG A 5 2.38 -13.32 6.15
C ARG A 5 3.68 -13.74 5.45
N ASP A 6 3.91 -15.04 5.32
CA ASP A 6 5.14 -15.58 4.73
C ASP A 6 5.14 -15.56 3.18
N ASP A 7 4.00 -15.24 2.55
CA ASP A 7 3.78 -15.26 1.10
C ASP A 7 4.32 -14.01 0.37
N ARG A 8 4.74 -12.99 1.11
CA ARG A 8 5.14 -11.68 0.59
C ARG A 8 6.49 -11.22 1.13
N ARG A 9 7.05 -10.19 0.52
CA ARG A 9 8.26 -9.49 0.99
C ARG A 9 7.87 -8.21 1.69
N TYR A 10 8.71 -7.73 2.59
CA TYR A 10 8.46 -6.55 3.41
C TYR A 10 9.63 -5.58 3.33
N ARG A 11 9.32 -4.29 3.36
CA ARG A 11 10.28 -3.20 3.49
C ARG A 11 10.39 -2.76 4.95
N SER A 12 11.51 -2.13 5.30
CA SER A 12 11.69 -1.51 6.61
C SER A 12 10.73 -0.34 6.86
N SER A 13 10.21 0.27 5.79
CA SER A 13 9.18 1.30 5.81
C SER A 13 7.75 0.73 5.91
N HIS A 14 7.62 -0.58 6.13
CA HIS A 14 6.35 -1.28 6.40
C HIS A 14 5.40 -1.50 5.22
N GLU A 15 5.85 -1.31 3.98
CA GLU A 15 5.15 -1.81 2.80
C GLU A 15 5.43 -3.30 2.59
N TRP A 16 4.45 -4.01 2.01
CA TRP A 16 4.59 -5.39 1.58
C TRP A 16 4.44 -5.52 0.07
N VAL A 17 5.04 -6.57 -0.48
CA VAL A 17 4.97 -6.93 -1.90
C VAL A 17 4.63 -8.41 -2.08
N LEU A 18 3.48 -8.69 -2.69
CA LEU A 18 3.09 -10.02 -3.15
C LEU A 18 3.37 -10.11 -4.66
N LEU A 19 4.17 -11.10 -5.07
CA LEU A 19 4.50 -11.31 -6.48
C LEU A 19 3.51 -12.30 -7.11
N GLU A 20 2.74 -11.83 -8.09
CA GLU A 20 1.80 -12.60 -8.89
C GLU A 20 2.29 -12.66 -10.33
N GLY A 21 3.23 -13.57 -10.61
CA GLY A 21 3.86 -13.65 -11.94
C GLY A 21 4.83 -12.48 -12.18
N ASP A 22 4.51 -11.63 -13.16
CA ASP A 22 5.25 -10.40 -13.48
C ASP A 22 4.65 -9.15 -12.83
N ILE A 23 3.63 -9.29 -11.99
CA ILE A 23 2.97 -8.18 -11.30
C ILE A 23 3.33 -8.20 -9.81
N ALA A 24 3.75 -7.04 -9.30
CA ALA A 24 3.97 -6.81 -7.88
C ALA A 24 2.76 -6.10 -7.28
N VAL A 25 2.01 -6.77 -6.39
CA VAL A 25 0.92 -6.17 -5.63
C VAL A 25 1.48 -5.57 -4.35
N VAL A 26 1.13 -4.31 -4.07
CA VAL A 26 1.71 -3.53 -2.97
C VAL A 26 0.63 -3.05 -2.01
N GLY A 27 0.94 -3.01 -0.71
CA GLY A 27 0.13 -2.38 0.32
C GLY A 27 0.97 -2.13 1.59
N ILE A 28 0.34 -1.71 2.69
CA ILE A 28 1.01 -1.52 3.98
C ILE A 28 0.74 -2.68 4.95
N SER A 29 1.68 -2.95 5.85
CA SER A 29 1.58 -4.04 6.81
C SER A 29 0.55 -3.76 7.91
N ASP A 30 0.11 -4.83 8.59
CA ASP A 30 -0.77 -4.73 9.76
C ASP A 30 -0.18 -3.85 10.88
N PHE A 31 1.15 -3.84 11.04
CA PHE A 31 1.80 -2.92 11.97
C PHE A 31 1.63 -1.44 11.57
N ALA A 32 1.76 -1.13 10.28
CA ALA A 32 1.65 0.24 9.79
C ALA A 32 0.23 0.79 9.96
N GLN A 33 -0.79 0.01 9.59
CA GLN A 33 -2.18 0.45 9.73
C GLN A 33 -2.55 0.68 11.22
N ASP A 34 -2.08 -0.19 12.14
CA ASP A 34 -2.35 -0.02 13.58
C ASP A 34 -1.66 1.25 14.15
N ALA A 35 -0.44 1.52 13.69
CA ALA A 35 0.30 2.73 14.05
C ALA A 35 -0.38 4.02 13.54
N LEU A 36 -0.90 4.00 12.31
CA LEU A 36 -1.70 5.08 11.75
C LEU A 36 -3.04 5.25 12.50
N GLY A 37 -3.65 4.16 12.96
CA GLY A 37 -5.03 4.17 13.46
C GLY A 37 -6.04 4.27 12.33
N ASP A 38 -7.21 4.83 12.59
CA ASP A 38 -8.32 4.85 11.63
C ASP A 38 -7.94 5.69 10.40
N VAL A 39 -7.74 4.99 9.27
CA VAL A 39 -7.42 5.58 7.96
C VAL A 39 -8.69 6.19 7.40
N VAL A 40 -8.58 7.43 6.95
CA VAL A 40 -9.71 8.23 6.45
C VAL A 40 -9.53 8.69 5.02
N TYR A 41 -8.31 8.61 4.49
CA TYR A 41 -8.01 9.00 3.12
C TYR A 41 -6.75 8.29 2.62
N PHE A 42 -6.75 7.91 1.34
CA PHE A 42 -5.60 7.43 0.61
C PHE A 42 -5.50 8.24 -0.68
N ASP A 43 -4.34 8.84 -0.95
CA ASP A 43 -4.11 9.58 -2.18
C ASP A 43 -3.84 8.58 -3.31
N LEU A 44 -4.84 8.35 -4.16
CA LEU A 44 -4.71 7.39 -5.24
C LEU A 44 -3.78 7.96 -6.32
N PRO A 45 -2.67 7.26 -6.67
CA PRO A 45 -1.86 7.63 -7.82
C PRO A 45 -2.61 7.31 -9.13
N GLU A 46 -2.03 7.67 -10.28
CA GLU A 46 -2.64 7.37 -11.58
C GLU A 46 -2.07 6.07 -12.20
N GLU A 47 -2.93 5.30 -12.85
CA GLU A 47 -2.46 4.19 -13.70
C GLU A 47 -1.61 4.74 -14.85
N GLY A 48 -0.44 4.14 -15.05
CA GLY A 48 0.55 4.60 -16.03
C GLY A 48 1.69 5.42 -15.44
N ASP A 49 1.61 5.84 -14.17
CA ASP A 49 2.69 6.55 -13.51
C ASP A 49 3.93 5.66 -13.33
N GLU A 50 5.12 6.28 -13.51
CA GLU A 50 6.40 5.65 -13.18
C GLU A 50 6.68 5.80 -11.68
N VAL A 51 7.10 4.70 -11.04
CA VAL A 51 7.52 4.69 -9.64
C VAL A 51 8.99 4.35 -9.53
N THR A 52 9.69 5.02 -8.61
CA THR A 52 11.10 4.80 -8.32
C THR A 52 11.25 4.17 -6.94
N GLU A 53 12.08 3.13 -6.83
CA GLU A 53 12.36 2.46 -5.56
C GLU A 53 12.79 3.46 -4.47
N GLY A 54 12.00 3.51 -3.40
CA GLY A 54 12.28 4.36 -2.23
C GLY A 54 11.76 5.79 -2.34
N GLU A 55 11.15 6.17 -3.46
CA GLU A 55 10.39 7.42 -3.58
C GLU A 55 8.93 7.20 -3.20
N SER A 56 8.27 8.25 -2.69
CA SER A 56 6.85 8.20 -2.35
C SER A 56 6.02 8.19 -3.64
N PHE A 57 5.02 7.31 -3.70
CA PHE A 57 4.05 7.28 -4.80
C PHE A 57 2.66 7.77 -4.37
N ALA A 58 2.39 7.81 -3.06
CA ALA A 58 1.10 8.16 -2.49
C ALA A 58 1.25 8.53 -1.01
N GLU A 59 0.21 9.16 -0.46
CA GLU A 59 0.08 9.45 0.97
C GLU A 59 -1.14 8.73 1.55
N VAL A 60 -1.04 8.26 2.79
CA VAL A 60 -2.16 7.74 3.59
C VAL A 60 -2.40 8.69 4.75
N GLU A 61 -3.64 9.15 4.90
CA GLU A 61 -4.07 9.98 6.02
C GLU A 61 -5.03 9.22 6.93
N SER A 62 -4.80 9.39 8.22
CA SER A 62 -5.57 8.80 9.31
C SER A 62 -5.96 9.89 10.30
N VAL A 63 -6.82 9.54 11.26
CA VAL A 63 -7.19 10.45 12.36
C VAL A 63 -6.01 10.85 13.26
N LYS A 64 -4.86 10.17 13.16
CA LYS A 64 -3.67 10.45 13.98
C LYS A 64 -2.55 11.13 13.21
N ALA A 65 -2.35 10.76 11.95
CA ALA A 65 -1.17 11.14 11.18
C ALA A 65 -1.41 11.03 9.66
N VAL A 66 -0.56 11.74 8.91
CA VAL A 66 -0.34 11.57 7.47
C VAL A 66 1.01 10.89 7.29
N SER A 67 1.09 9.88 6.41
CA SER A 67 2.32 9.16 6.09
C SER A 67 2.45 8.93 4.61
N ASP A 68 3.65 9.17 4.08
CA ASP A 68 4.04 8.72 2.74
C ASP A 68 4.02 7.18 2.66
N VAL A 69 3.79 6.68 1.44
CA VAL A 69 3.95 5.27 1.06
C VAL A 69 4.98 5.17 -0.04
N TYR A 70 6.03 4.38 0.19
CA TYR A 70 7.20 4.35 -0.68
C TYR A 70 7.17 3.17 -1.65
N ALA A 71 7.51 3.43 -2.91
CA ALA A 71 7.49 2.41 -3.95
C ALA A 71 8.55 1.33 -3.66
N PRO A 72 8.17 0.04 -3.63
CA PRO A 72 9.06 -1.05 -3.22
C PRO A 72 10.13 -1.40 -4.26
N ALA A 73 9.92 -1.02 -5.52
CA ALA A 73 10.80 -1.25 -6.66
C ALA A 73 10.50 -0.21 -7.75
N ASN A 74 11.40 -0.10 -8.73
CA ASN A 74 11.12 0.65 -9.95
C ASN A 74 10.08 -0.08 -10.80
N GLY A 75 9.21 0.67 -11.48
CA GLY A 75 8.27 0.10 -12.45
C GLY A 75 7.19 1.08 -12.87
N THR A 76 6.13 0.55 -13.49
CA THR A 76 4.96 1.34 -13.88
C THR A 76 3.72 0.85 -13.14
N ILE A 77 2.91 1.77 -12.63
CA ILE A 77 1.61 1.44 -12.03
C ILE A 77 0.68 0.92 -13.12
N VAL A 78 0.22 -0.32 -12.97
CA VAL A 78 -0.69 -0.98 -13.93
C VAL A 78 -2.09 -1.18 -13.39
N ALA A 79 -2.29 -0.98 -12.08
CA ALA A 79 -3.60 -0.92 -11.47
C ALA A 79 -3.55 -0.16 -10.14
N VAL A 80 -4.61 0.56 -9.81
CA VAL A 80 -4.81 1.22 -8.52
C VAL A 80 -6.09 0.69 -7.89
N ASN A 81 -6.12 0.54 -6.56
CA ASN A 81 -7.32 0.09 -5.87
C ASN A 81 -8.33 1.23 -5.71
N GLU A 82 -9.15 1.46 -6.74
CA GLU A 82 -10.20 2.49 -6.73
C GLU A 82 -11.19 2.35 -5.56
N ALA A 83 -11.35 1.16 -4.97
CA ALA A 83 -12.22 0.97 -3.81
C ALA A 83 -11.78 1.81 -2.59
N LEU A 84 -10.51 2.18 -2.50
CA LEU A 84 -9.97 2.97 -1.38
C LEU A 84 -10.42 4.44 -1.40
N SER A 85 -10.95 4.95 -2.52
CA SER A 85 -11.51 6.31 -2.54
C SER A 85 -12.82 6.39 -1.75
N ASP A 86 -13.62 5.32 -1.80
CA ASP A 86 -14.92 5.24 -1.13
C ASP A 86 -14.84 4.50 0.22
N THR A 87 -13.86 3.60 0.37
CA THR A 87 -13.70 2.73 1.54
C THR A 87 -12.23 2.63 1.97
N PRO A 88 -11.62 3.76 2.40
CA PRO A 88 -10.21 3.79 2.82
C PRO A 88 -9.92 2.88 4.04
N GLU A 89 -10.94 2.58 4.85
CA GLU A 89 -10.82 1.71 6.02
C GLU A 89 -10.50 0.24 5.66
N LEU A 90 -10.57 -0.16 4.39
CA LEU A 90 -10.07 -1.46 3.93
C LEU A 90 -8.59 -1.63 4.24
N ILE A 91 -7.80 -0.55 4.28
CA ILE A 91 -6.40 -0.56 4.71
C ILE A 91 -6.27 -1.04 6.16
N ASN A 92 -7.22 -0.66 7.03
CA ASN A 92 -7.24 -1.14 8.41
C ASN A 92 -7.82 -2.55 8.53
N GLN A 93 -8.88 -2.86 7.79
CA GLN A 93 -9.67 -4.09 7.95
C GLN A 93 -9.00 -5.32 7.34
N ASP A 94 -8.42 -5.19 6.15
CA ASP A 94 -7.73 -6.27 5.44
C ASP A 94 -6.49 -5.75 4.70
N PRO A 95 -5.45 -5.29 5.43
CA PRO A 95 -4.24 -4.68 4.87
C PRO A 95 -3.50 -5.58 3.87
N PHE A 96 -3.75 -6.89 3.90
CA PHE A 96 -3.05 -7.89 3.10
C PHE A 96 -3.91 -8.51 1.99
N GLY A 97 -5.21 -8.19 1.93
CA GLY A 97 -6.16 -8.65 0.92
C GLY A 97 -6.82 -7.46 0.24
N GLU A 98 -8.04 -7.08 0.63
CA GLU A 98 -8.80 -5.99 0.00
C GLU A 98 -8.16 -4.60 0.15
N GLY A 99 -7.27 -4.41 1.13
CA GLY A 99 -6.51 -3.18 1.38
C GLY A 99 -5.22 -3.02 0.54
N TRP A 100 -5.05 -3.77 -0.55
CA TRP A 100 -3.96 -3.51 -1.50
C TRP A 100 -4.09 -2.10 -2.09
N MET A 101 -2.98 -1.46 -2.43
CA MET A 101 -2.95 -0.05 -2.87
C MET A 101 -2.73 0.07 -4.38
N ILE A 102 -1.64 -0.53 -4.87
CA ILE A 102 -1.24 -0.47 -6.29
C ILE A 102 -0.71 -1.82 -6.77
N LYS A 103 -0.68 -1.97 -8.10
CA LYS A 103 0.06 -3.03 -8.79
C LYS A 103 1.11 -2.41 -9.70
N ILE A 104 2.32 -2.94 -9.63
CA ILE A 104 3.48 -2.47 -10.41
C ILE A 104 3.91 -3.58 -11.38
N LYS A 105 4.36 -3.19 -12.57
CA LYS A 105 5.00 -4.07 -13.55
C LYS A 105 6.41 -3.58 -13.91
#